data_AF-Q746D0-F1
#
_entry.id   AF-Q746D0-F1
#
_cell.length_a   1.000
_cell.length_b   1.000
_cell.length_c   1.000
_cell.angle_alpha   90.00
_cell.angle_beta   90.00
_cell.angle_gamma   90.00
#
_symmetry.space_group_name_H-M   'P 1'
#
loop_
_entity.id
_entity.type
_entity.pdbx_description
1 polymer ?
#
loop_
_entity_poly.entity_id
_entity_poly.type
_entity_poly.pdbx_seq_one_letter_code
_entity_poly.pdbx_strand_id
1 'polypeptide(L)'
;MEPWAHAVNLHRAVEAALEAQNLAHLQVRREDVEGAKPLVRALWRGEWRADPLAKSREGVVPGYLLLGFLGGHFFDRDLPENDLAFWPEFHRALGLNQGQPTPKQRDKLWKVLEGLPGTKAFLRFHADGKRDFVGTLKALFGARTLRLKEILDHLRLYRDEAKLQEEALGPYASLVRGLKEALDLLAEEALDAAEQEDVEALVARLEALGFYAEEPHPLRFLFHRSPKAFAELYAEWRGEKKATPLRHPQVRVEVLQGKEVLERVLPQIRREVLVEGALVYGQVRLKSGLFRGFCWRPRLDTEGNPIPEEVAVPLGEGQVVLRLHHRAWGVRFLDERGQVCPEWRPPEPLEVRPLVDEGTPVRFLLEGGGDPVERLEDLPLELGLPEDALVVEALVFGSREHGEWRPLGRLPVRLEARLEERLSETALELEVFPRGPLETVWLAPAGPKQTFPEGRACIPRGLWPVKILVKAWGRAWEILVPPKGWPEKAWRRGLGLPAVGANKLGNNPSRFHL
;
A
#
# COMPACT_ATOMS: atom_id res chain seq x y z
N MET A 1 -34.30 5.76 -24.58
CA MET A 1 -34.98 4.51 -24.97
C MET A 1 -35.53 3.88 -23.70
N GLU A 2 -36.72 3.25 -23.71
CA GLU A 2 -37.26 2.62 -22.50
C GLU A 2 -36.43 1.37 -22.11
N PRO A 3 -36.22 1.09 -20.80
CA PRO A 3 -35.46 -0.08 -20.32
C PRO A 3 -35.88 -1.42 -20.94
N TRP A 4 -37.15 -1.52 -21.34
CA TRP A 4 -37.72 -2.72 -21.95
C TRP A 4 -37.12 -3.04 -23.33
N ALA A 5 -36.84 -2.03 -24.15
CA ALA A 5 -36.24 -2.24 -25.47
C ALA A 5 -34.85 -2.87 -25.36
N HIS A 6 -34.04 -2.40 -24.40
CA HIS A 6 -32.74 -3.00 -24.08
C HIS A 6 -32.86 -4.43 -23.59
N ALA A 7 -33.86 -4.74 -22.75
CA ALA A 7 -34.11 -6.10 -22.28
C ALA A 7 -34.49 -7.06 -23.42
N VAL A 8 -35.26 -6.59 -24.41
CA VAL A 8 -35.57 -7.37 -25.62
C VAL A 8 -34.31 -7.63 -26.46
N ASN A 9 -33.41 -6.65 -26.57
CA ASN A 9 -32.14 -6.85 -27.28
C ASN A 9 -31.25 -7.89 -26.58
N LEU A 10 -31.11 -7.81 -25.25
CA LEU A 10 -30.39 -8.82 -24.47
C LEU A 10 -31.00 -10.21 -24.62
N HIS A 11 -32.33 -10.31 -24.60
CA HIS A 11 -33.04 -11.56 -24.82
C HIS A 11 -32.72 -12.17 -26.19
N ARG A 12 -32.86 -11.40 -27.26
CA ARG A 12 -32.60 -11.86 -28.64
C ARG A 12 -31.15 -12.30 -28.83
N ALA A 13 -30.20 -11.60 -28.21
CA ALA A 13 -28.80 -11.99 -28.25
C ALA A 13 -28.57 -13.38 -27.65
N VAL A 14 -29.19 -13.65 -26.49
CA VAL A 14 -29.09 -14.96 -25.83
C VAL A 14 -29.81 -16.04 -26.61
N GLU A 15 -30.99 -15.76 -27.14
CA GLU A 15 -31.76 -16.68 -27.99
C GLU A 15 -30.93 -17.12 -29.20
N ALA A 16 -30.38 -16.17 -29.96
CA ALA A 16 -29.52 -16.47 -31.11
C ALA A 16 -28.25 -17.26 -30.72
N ALA A 17 -27.61 -16.93 -29.60
CA ALA A 17 -26.43 -17.63 -29.13
C ALA A 17 -26.74 -19.06 -28.65
N LEU A 18 -27.92 -19.30 -28.07
CA LEU A 18 -28.38 -20.63 -27.69
C LEU A 18 -28.74 -21.49 -28.91
N GLU A 19 -29.38 -20.91 -29.93
CA GLU A 19 -29.65 -21.59 -31.20
C GLU A 19 -28.35 -22.03 -31.90
N ALA A 20 -27.32 -21.17 -31.87
CA ALA A 20 -25.99 -21.48 -32.39
C ALA A 20 -25.14 -22.37 -31.45
N GLN A 21 -25.67 -22.73 -30.27
CA GLN A 21 -24.95 -23.44 -29.20
C GLN A 21 -23.60 -22.80 -28.82
N ASN A 22 -23.53 -21.47 -28.88
CA ASN A 22 -22.29 -20.72 -28.72
C ASN A 22 -22.49 -19.45 -27.89
N LEU A 23 -22.76 -19.63 -26.59
CA LEU A 23 -22.85 -18.53 -25.61
C LEU A 23 -21.53 -17.77 -25.43
N ALA A 24 -20.39 -18.35 -25.82
CA ALA A 24 -19.11 -17.67 -25.81
C ALA A 24 -19.03 -16.54 -26.86
N HIS A 25 -19.89 -16.55 -27.89
CA HIS A 25 -19.94 -15.50 -28.92
C HIS A 25 -21.17 -14.59 -28.80
N LEU A 26 -21.73 -14.49 -27.60
CA LEU A 26 -22.89 -13.64 -27.31
C LEU A 26 -22.65 -12.17 -27.74
N GLN A 27 -23.42 -11.68 -28.71
CA GLN A 27 -23.32 -10.31 -29.23
C GLN A 27 -24.21 -9.37 -28.42
N VAL A 28 -23.62 -8.67 -27.43
CA VAL A 28 -24.35 -7.73 -26.57
C VAL A 28 -23.69 -6.37 -26.61
N ARG A 29 -24.49 -5.32 -26.85
CA ARG A 29 -24.03 -3.94 -26.76
C ARG A 29 -24.08 -3.46 -25.32
N ARG A 30 -23.10 -2.64 -24.95
CA ARG A 30 -23.03 -2.07 -23.59
C ARG A 30 -24.25 -1.21 -23.26
N GLU A 31 -24.76 -0.43 -24.22
CA GLU A 31 -25.97 0.36 -24.03
C GLU A 31 -27.16 -0.50 -23.58
N ASP A 32 -27.28 -1.71 -24.14
CA ASP A 32 -28.34 -2.65 -23.75
C ASP A 32 -28.12 -3.22 -22.34
N VAL A 33 -26.88 -3.48 -21.95
CA VAL A 33 -26.55 -3.90 -20.57
C VAL A 33 -26.90 -2.82 -19.57
N GLU A 34 -26.46 -1.58 -19.82
CA GLU A 34 -26.68 -0.43 -18.95
C GLU A 34 -28.17 -0.05 -18.88
N GLY A 35 -28.85 0.00 -20.03
CA GLY A 35 -30.27 0.34 -20.14
C GLY A 35 -31.21 -0.70 -19.51
N ALA A 36 -30.82 -1.99 -19.50
CA ALA A 36 -31.60 -3.05 -18.89
C ALA A 36 -31.39 -3.20 -17.36
N LYS A 37 -30.39 -2.52 -16.76
CA LYS A 37 -30.08 -2.61 -15.31
C LYS A 37 -31.30 -2.49 -14.39
N PRO A 38 -32.24 -1.53 -14.59
CA PRO A 38 -33.41 -1.41 -13.72
C PRO A 38 -34.29 -2.67 -13.72
N LEU A 39 -34.46 -3.31 -14.88
CA LEU A 39 -35.26 -4.52 -15.03
C LEU A 39 -34.56 -5.74 -14.45
N VAL A 40 -33.24 -5.86 -14.65
CA VAL A 40 -32.43 -6.92 -14.04
C VAL A 40 -32.42 -6.78 -12.51
N ARG A 41 -32.36 -5.54 -11.99
CA ARG A 41 -32.48 -5.25 -10.55
C ARG A 41 -33.84 -5.70 -10.00
N ALA A 42 -34.94 -5.34 -10.66
CA ALA A 42 -36.28 -5.74 -10.26
C ALA A 42 -36.45 -7.27 -10.30
N LEU A 43 -35.91 -7.90 -11.34
CA LEU A 43 -35.85 -9.36 -11.44
C LEU A 43 -35.08 -9.97 -10.26
N TRP A 44 -33.91 -9.42 -9.94
CA TRP A 44 -33.03 -9.91 -8.88
C TRP A 44 -33.64 -9.75 -7.48
N ARG A 45 -34.35 -8.65 -7.22
CA ARG A 45 -35.04 -8.41 -5.94
C ARG A 45 -36.31 -9.26 -5.77
N GLY A 46 -36.75 -9.96 -6.83
CA GLY A 46 -37.99 -10.72 -6.81
C GLY A 46 -39.24 -9.86 -6.94
N GLU A 47 -39.09 -8.60 -7.37
CA GLU A 47 -40.20 -7.69 -7.69
C GLU A 47 -40.93 -8.18 -8.95
N TRP A 48 -40.21 -8.85 -9.85
CA TRP A 48 -40.79 -9.57 -10.97
C TRP A 48 -41.27 -10.97 -10.54
N ARG A 49 -42.60 -11.13 -10.43
CA ARG A 49 -43.27 -12.36 -9.96
C ARG A 49 -43.40 -13.48 -11.02
N ALA A 50 -42.96 -13.24 -12.25
CA ALA A 50 -43.02 -14.24 -13.32
C ALA A 50 -42.03 -15.38 -13.08
N ASP A 51 -42.36 -16.59 -13.55
CA ASP A 51 -41.40 -17.70 -13.55
C ASP A 51 -40.17 -17.28 -14.36
N PRO A 52 -38.94 -17.41 -13.82
CA PRO A 52 -37.72 -17.02 -14.53
C PRO A 52 -37.52 -17.72 -15.88
N LEU A 53 -38.19 -18.86 -16.13
CA LEU A 53 -38.11 -19.63 -17.37
C LEU A 53 -39.31 -19.38 -18.30
N ALA A 54 -40.38 -18.75 -17.82
CA ALA A 54 -41.56 -18.48 -18.62
C ALA A 54 -41.44 -17.13 -19.35
N LYS A 55 -41.95 -17.10 -20.59
CA LYS A 55 -42.03 -15.87 -21.38
C LYS A 55 -42.96 -14.87 -20.70
N SER A 56 -42.51 -13.62 -20.52
CA SER A 56 -43.36 -12.54 -20.01
C SER A 56 -44.47 -12.18 -21.01
N ARG A 57 -45.43 -11.35 -20.58
CA ARG A 57 -46.51 -10.86 -21.46
C ARG A 57 -45.97 -10.09 -22.66
N GLU A 58 -44.82 -9.46 -22.50
CA GLU A 58 -44.15 -8.68 -23.54
C GLU A 58 -43.04 -9.47 -24.25
N GLY A 59 -42.98 -10.79 -24.06
CA GLY A 59 -42.19 -11.69 -24.89
C GLY A 59 -40.76 -11.96 -24.42
N VAL A 60 -40.35 -11.50 -23.23
CA VAL A 60 -38.99 -11.71 -22.71
C VAL A 60 -38.98 -12.85 -21.69
N VAL A 61 -38.08 -13.82 -21.87
CA VAL A 61 -37.75 -14.81 -20.84
C VAL A 61 -36.79 -14.17 -19.82
N PRO A 62 -37.15 -14.04 -18.53
CA PRO A 62 -36.30 -13.37 -17.54
C PRO A 62 -34.93 -14.03 -17.34
N GLY A 63 -34.84 -15.34 -17.54
CA GLY A 63 -33.58 -16.07 -17.52
C GLY A 63 -32.63 -15.64 -18.64
N TYR A 64 -33.14 -15.40 -19.86
CA TYR A 64 -32.34 -14.89 -20.97
C TYR A 64 -31.90 -13.45 -20.73
N LEU A 65 -32.77 -12.62 -20.16
CA LEU A 65 -32.38 -11.28 -19.74
C LEU A 65 -31.21 -11.30 -18.76
N LEU A 66 -31.27 -12.17 -17.74
CA LEU A 66 -30.21 -12.30 -16.73
C LEU A 66 -28.89 -12.82 -17.33
N LEU A 67 -28.96 -13.82 -18.22
CA LEU A 67 -27.79 -14.32 -18.94
C LEU A 67 -27.17 -13.26 -19.86
N GLY A 68 -28.00 -12.53 -20.60
CA GLY A 68 -27.55 -11.47 -21.50
C GLY A 68 -26.86 -10.35 -20.74
N PHE A 69 -27.42 -9.98 -19.59
CA PHE A 69 -26.80 -9.03 -18.68
C PHE A 69 -25.45 -9.53 -18.16
N LEU A 70 -25.35 -10.77 -17.68
CA LEU A 70 -24.09 -11.32 -17.16
C LEU A 70 -23.02 -11.42 -18.27
N GLY A 71 -23.39 -11.94 -19.45
CA GLY A 71 -22.47 -12.10 -20.58
C GLY A 71 -22.00 -10.78 -21.21
N GLY A 72 -22.81 -9.72 -21.11
CA GLY A 72 -22.40 -8.36 -21.48
C GLY A 72 -21.60 -7.67 -20.37
N HIS A 73 -22.01 -7.79 -19.11
CA HIS A 73 -21.36 -7.13 -17.98
C HIS A 73 -19.90 -7.58 -17.80
N PHE A 74 -19.63 -8.88 -17.88
CA PHE A 74 -18.28 -9.43 -17.76
C PHE A 74 -17.49 -9.44 -19.06
N PHE A 75 -18.06 -8.89 -20.13
CA PHE A 75 -17.30 -8.56 -21.33
C PHE A 75 -16.51 -7.27 -21.16
N ASP A 76 -16.99 -6.29 -20.39
CA ASP A 76 -16.26 -5.05 -20.10
C ASP A 76 -15.59 -5.06 -18.72
N ARG A 77 -15.69 -6.16 -17.97
CA ARG A 77 -15.12 -6.32 -16.61
C ARG A 77 -14.53 -7.69 -16.37
N ASP A 78 -13.45 -7.75 -15.59
CA ASP A 78 -12.82 -9.00 -15.22
C ASP A 78 -13.80 -9.83 -14.37
N LEU A 79 -13.97 -11.11 -14.74
CA LEU A 79 -14.73 -12.01 -13.89
C LEU A 79 -13.95 -12.24 -12.57
N PRO A 80 -14.57 -12.02 -11.40
CA PRO A 80 -13.91 -12.19 -10.11
C PRO A 80 -13.36 -13.60 -9.91
N GLU A 81 -12.33 -13.73 -9.06
CA GLU A 81 -11.63 -15.00 -8.86
C GLU A 81 -12.48 -16.11 -8.23
N ASN A 82 -13.52 -15.75 -7.49
CA ASN A 82 -14.40 -16.69 -6.80
C ASN A 82 -15.77 -16.06 -6.48
N ASP A 83 -16.70 -16.90 -6.05
CA ASP A 83 -18.07 -16.49 -5.70
C ASP A 83 -18.12 -15.42 -4.60
N LEU A 84 -17.19 -15.42 -3.63
CA LEU A 84 -17.18 -14.45 -2.54
C LEU A 84 -16.90 -13.03 -3.05
N ALA A 85 -16.01 -12.89 -4.05
CA ALA A 85 -15.70 -11.63 -4.71
C ALA A 85 -16.75 -11.25 -5.77
N PHE A 86 -17.36 -12.25 -6.42
CA PHE A 86 -18.40 -12.06 -7.44
C PHE A 86 -19.63 -11.32 -6.92
N TRP A 87 -20.19 -11.75 -5.78
CA TRP A 87 -21.48 -11.24 -5.31
C TRP A 87 -21.50 -9.73 -4.98
N PRO A 88 -20.52 -9.18 -4.22
CA PRO A 88 -20.47 -7.75 -3.97
C PRO A 88 -20.37 -6.93 -5.25
N GLU A 89 -19.63 -7.41 -6.24
CA GLU A 89 -19.46 -6.70 -7.52
C GLU A 89 -20.74 -6.74 -8.35
N PHE A 90 -21.35 -7.91 -8.51
CA PHE A 90 -22.61 -8.07 -9.24
C PHE A 90 -23.73 -7.20 -8.61
N HIS A 91 -23.84 -7.17 -7.29
CA HIS A 91 -24.81 -6.30 -6.62
C HIS A 91 -24.50 -4.82 -6.82
N ARG A 92 -23.23 -4.41 -6.76
CA ARG A 92 -22.83 -3.02 -7.05
C ARG A 92 -23.15 -2.64 -8.49
N ALA A 93 -22.96 -3.54 -9.45
CA ALA A 93 -23.31 -3.33 -10.86
C ALA A 93 -24.82 -3.11 -11.05
N LEU A 94 -25.63 -3.77 -10.22
CA LEU A 94 -27.07 -3.55 -10.14
C LEU A 94 -27.45 -2.34 -9.27
N GLY A 95 -26.52 -1.59 -8.66
CA GLY A 95 -26.82 -0.47 -7.76
C GLY A 95 -27.43 -0.90 -6.42
N LEU A 96 -27.00 -2.05 -5.90
CA LEU A 96 -27.44 -2.62 -4.63
C LEU A 96 -26.29 -2.60 -3.62
N ASN A 97 -26.55 -2.08 -2.41
CA ASN A 97 -25.62 -2.15 -1.27
C ASN A 97 -25.77 -3.47 -0.52
N GLN A 98 -25.56 -4.59 -1.21
CA GLN A 98 -25.69 -5.94 -0.66
C GLN A 98 -24.38 -6.71 -0.85
N GLY A 99 -23.79 -7.21 0.23
CA GLY A 99 -22.52 -7.97 0.15
C GLY A 99 -22.70 -9.41 -0.36
N GLN A 100 -23.73 -10.12 0.11
CA GLN A 100 -23.99 -11.52 -0.26
C GLN A 100 -25.46 -11.72 -0.65
N PRO A 101 -25.75 -12.59 -1.63
CA PRO A 101 -27.12 -12.86 -2.05
C PRO A 101 -27.86 -13.64 -0.97
N THR A 102 -29.18 -13.44 -0.89
CA THR A 102 -30.05 -14.30 -0.09
C THR A 102 -30.12 -15.70 -0.71
N PRO A 103 -30.48 -16.74 0.08
CA PRO A 103 -30.68 -18.09 -0.46
C PRO A 103 -31.63 -18.11 -1.67
N LYS A 104 -32.76 -17.39 -1.60
CA LYS A 104 -33.73 -17.27 -2.69
C LYS A 104 -33.13 -16.66 -3.96
N GLN A 105 -32.26 -15.66 -3.83
CA GLN A 105 -31.57 -15.03 -4.97
C GLN A 105 -30.58 -16.00 -5.63
N ARG A 106 -29.81 -16.74 -4.83
CA ARG A 106 -28.91 -17.80 -5.34
C ARG A 106 -29.67 -18.89 -6.05
N ASP A 107 -30.76 -19.37 -5.44
CA ASP A 107 -31.61 -20.41 -6.03
C ASP A 107 -32.25 -19.93 -7.33
N LYS A 108 -32.64 -18.66 -7.42
CA LYS A 108 -33.21 -18.08 -8.64
C LYS A 108 -32.23 -18.11 -9.82
N LEU A 109 -31.00 -17.63 -9.64
CA LEU A 109 -29.98 -17.69 -10.70
C LEU A 109 -29.63 -19.14 -11.04
N TRP A 110 -29.49 -20.02 -10.04
CA TRP A 110 -29.19 -21.42 -10.32
C TRP A 110 -30.32 -22.12 -11.07
N LYS A 111 -31.59 -21.87 -10.71
CA LYS A 111 -32.76 -22.39 -11.42
C LYS A 111 -32.80 -21.91 -12.87
N VAL A 112 -32.39 -20.66 -13.13
CA VAL A 112 -32.20 -20.15 -14.50
C VAL A 112 -31.14 -20.98 -15.23
N LEU A 113 -29.95 -21.14 -14.66
CA LEU A 113 -28.84 -21.86 -15.29
C LEU A 113 -29.13 -23.36 -15.48
N GLU A 114 -29.95 -23.96 -14.61
CA GLU A 114 -30.35 -25.37 -14.71
C GLU A 114 -31.48 -25.60 -15.71
N GLY A 115 -32.43 -24.66 -15.79
CA GLY A 115 -33.66 -24.80 -16.56
C GLY A 115 -33.58 -24.29 -17.99
N LEU A 116 -32.55 -23.52 -18.36
CA LEU A 116 -32.41 -23.03 -19.73
C LEU A 116 -31.79 -24.10 -20.66
N PRO A 117 -32.26 -24.20 -21.92
CA PRO A 117 -31.66 -25.11 -22.89
C PRO A 117 -30.18 -24.80 -23.10
N GLY A 118 -29.33 -25.83 -23.18
CA GLY A 118 -27.90 -25.68 -23.49
C GLY A 118 -27.01 -25.22 -22.32
N THR A 119 -27.55 -24.75 -21.20
CA THR A 119 -26.72 -24.25 -20.07
C THR A 119 -26.35 -25.32 -19.05
N LYS A 120 -27.16 -26.38 -18.93
CA LYS A 120 -27.01 -27.45 -17.93
C LYS A 120 -25.66 -28.16 -17.99
N ALA A 121 -25.09 -28.35 -19.17
CA ALA A 121 -23.81 -29.04 -19.38
C ALA A 121 -22.60 -28.26 -18.81
N PHE A 122 -22.77 -26.97 -18.54
CA PHE A 122 -21.73 -26.07 -18.05
C PHE A 122 -21.81 -25.79 -16.55
N LEU A 123 -22.81 -26.34 -15.85
CA LEU A 123 -22.92 -26.22 -14.40
C LEU A 123 -21.70 -26.85 -13.72
N ARG A 124 -21.06 -26.08 -12.85
CA ARG A 124 -19.91 -26.51 -12.05
C ARG A 124 -20.25 -26.55 -10.58
N PHE A 125 -19.61 -27.48 -9.88
CA PHE A 125 -19.75 -27.66 -8.45
C PHE A 125 -18.35 -27.76 -7.83
N HIS A 126 -18.20 -27.20 -6.64
CA HIS A 126 -17.03 -27.41 -5.81
C HIS A 126 -16.97 -28.86 -5.30
N ALA A 127 -15.80 -29.27 -4.81
CA ALA A 127 -15.60 -30.62 -4.29
C ALA A 127 -16.51 -30.99 -3.11
N ASP A 128 -17.02 -29.99 -2.37
CA ASP A 128 -17.98 -30.16 -1.28
C ASP A 128 -19.45 -30.22 -1.74
N GLY A 129 -19.68 -30.27 -3.06
CA GLY A 129 -21.01 -30.33 -3.68
C GLY A 129 -21.72 -28.98 -3.76
N LYS A 130 -21.11 -27.88 -3.29
CA LYS A 130 -21.69 -26.55 -3.45
C LYS A 130 -21.60 -26.07 -4.88
N ARG A 131 -22.59 -25.27 -5.28
CA ARG A 131 -22.68 -24.62 -6.59
C ARG A 131 -21.50 -23.67 -6.78
N ASP A 132 -20.78 -23.80 -7.89
CA ASP A 132 -19.67 -22.93 -8.27
C ASP A 132 -20.16 -21.95 -9.36
N PHE A 133 -20.56 -20.74 -8.96
CA PHE A 133 -21.15 -19.78 -9.90
C PHE A 133 -20.11 -19.21 -10.85
N VAL A 134 -18.96 -18.77 -10.35
CA VAL A 134 -17.86 -18.26 -11.19
C VAL A 134 -17.37 -19.33 -12.16
N GLY A 135 -17.17 -20.56 -11.70
CA GLY A 135 -16.78 -21.69 -12.57
C GLY A 135 -17.83 -22.00 -13.65
N THR A 136 -19.12 -21.89 -13.30
CA THR A 136 -20.23 -22.06 -14.24
C THR A 136 -20.25 -20.94 -15.30
N LEU A 137 -20.07 -19.68 -14.91
CA LEU A 137 -20.02 -18.56 -15.85
C LEU A 137 -18.80 -18.64 -16.79
N LYS A 138 -17.63 -19.06 -16.28
CA LYS A 138 -16.45 -19.33 -17.11
C LYS A 138 -16.72 -20.42 -18.14
N ALA A 139 -17.37 -21.51 -17.72
CA ALA A 139 -17.71 -22.61 -18.63
C ALA A 139 -18.73 -22.18 -19.69
N LEU A 140 -19.72 -21.35 -19.32
CA LEU A 140 -20.77 -20.87 -20.24
C LEU A 140 -20.28 -19.84 -21.25
N PHE A 141 -19.53 -18.84 -20.79
CA PHE A 141 -19.14 -17.70 -21.62
C PHE A 141 -17.71 -17.82 -22.18
N GLY A 142 -16.95 -18.81 -21.72
CA GLY A 142 -15.63 -19.17 -22.25
C GLY A 142 -14.71 -17.96 -22.40
N ALA A 143 -14.28 -17.72 -23.63
CA ALA A 143 -13.37 -16.64 -24.01
C ALA A 143 -13.86 -15.24 -23.55
N ARG A 144 -15.17 -14.98 -23.39
CA ARG A 144 -15.65 -13.67 -22.88
C ARG A 144 -15.21 -13.37 -21.46
N THR A 145 -14.85 -14.39 -20.68
CA THR A 145 -14.42 -14.24 -19.29
C THR A 145 -12.91 -14.05 -19.14
N LEU A 146 -12.18 -13.94 -20.26
CA LEU A 146 -10.75 -13.60 -20.24
C LEU A 146 -10.53 -12.31 -19.44
N ARG A 147 -9.50 -12.37 -18.59
CA ARG A 147 -9.03 -11.23 -17.82
C ARG A 147 -8.26 -10.30 -18.73
N LEU A 148 -8.22 -9.01 -18.37
CA LEU A 148 -7.45 -8.03 -19.13
C LEU A 148 -6.01 -8.49 -19.36
N LYS A 149 -5.35 -9.07 -18.35
CA LYS A 149 -3.99 -9.59 -18.49
C LYS A 149 -3.86 -10.60 -19.63
N GLU A 150 -4.79 -11.56 -19.73
CA GLU A 150 -4.75 -12.61 -20.76
C GLU A 150 -4.95 -12.01 -22.16
N ILE A 151 -5.86 -11.05 -22.29
CA ILE A 151 -6.08 -10.29 -23.54
C ILE A 151 -4.81 -9.53 -23.94
N LEU A 152 -4.14 -8.86 -22.99
CA LEU A 152 -2.91 -8.11 -23.25
C LEU A 152 -1.73 -9.04 -23.58
N ASP A 153 -1.65 -10.22 -22.99
CA ASP A 153 -0.62 -11.21 -23.32
C ASP A 153 -0.78 -11.70 -24.76
N HIS A 154 -2.02 -11.93 -25.21
CA HIS A 154 -2.31 -12.22 -26.62
C HIS A 154 -2.01 -11.05 -27.56
N LEU A 155 -2.27 -9.80 -27.14
CA LEU A 155 -1.91 -8.61 -27.92
C LEU A 155 -0.39 -8.51 -28.12
N ARG A 156 0.40 -8.75 -27.07
CA ARG A 156 1.87 -8.77 -27.15
C ARG A 156 2.38 -9.88 -28.06
N LEU A 157 1.82 -11.08 -27.91
CA LEU A 157 2.13 -12.21 -28.80
C LEU A 157 1.81 -11.86 -30.25
N TYR A 158 0.66 -11.22 -30.50
CA TYR A 158 0.26 -10.80 -31.83
C TYR A 158 1.19 -9.72 -32.40
N ARG A 159 1.69 -8.79 -31.57
CA ARG A 159 2.71 -7.82 -31.98
C ARG A 159 4.01 -8.51 -32.39
N ASP A 160 4.52 -9.41 -31.56
CA ASP A 160 5.86 -9.97 -31.70
C ASP A 160 5.92 -11.07 -32.78
N GLU A 161 4.86 -11.88 -32.92
CA GLU A 161 4.82 -13.03 -33.81
C GLU A 161 3.93 -12.83 -35.05
N ALA A 162 3.23 -11.68 -35.16
CA ALA A 162 2.23 -11.40 -36.20
C ALA A 162 1.11 -12.47 -36.32
N LYS A 163 0.92 -13.30 -35.29
CA LYS A 163 -0.06 -14.39 -35.26
C LYS A 163 -1.13 -14.17 -34.21
N LEU A 164 -2.37 -13.99 -34.66
CA LEU A 164 -3.53 -13.80 -33.79
C LEU A 164 -4.13 -15.17 -33.40
N GLN A 165 -4.33 -15.39 -32.10
CA GLN A 165 -4.93 -16.62 -31.56
C GLN A 165 -6.46 -16.50 -31.54
N GLU A 166 -7.08 -16.50 -32.73
CA GLU A 166 -8.52 -16.19 -32.88
C GLU A 166 -9.43 -17.13 -32.09
N GLU A 167 -9.15 -18.43 -32.08
CA GLU A 167 -9.94 -19.43 -31.34
C GLU A 167 -9.88 -19.20 -29.83
N ALA A 168 -8.71 -18.83 -29.29
CA ALA A 168 -8.53 -18.59 -27.85
C ALA A 168 -9.15 -17.25 -27.41
N LEU A 169 -9.03 -16.22 -28.25
CA LEU A 169 -9.57 -14.89 -27.99
C LEU A 169 -11.08 -14.81 -28.22
N GLY A 170 -11.62 -15.65 -29.11
CA GLY A 170 -13.02 -15.63 -29.50
C GLY A 170 -13.50 -14.22 -29.85
N PRO A 171 -14.47 -13.65 -29.10
CA PRO A 171 -14.99 -12.31 -29.38
C PRO A 171 -14.00 -11.17 -29.14
N TYR A 172 -12.86 -11.41 -28.48
CA TYR A 172 -11.80 -10.41 -28.31
C TYR A 172 -10.85 -10.32 -29.51
N ALA A 173 -10.95 -11.22 -30.50
CA ALA A 173 -10.01 -11.25 -31.62
C ALA A 173 -10.03 -9.94 -32.44
N SER A 174 -11.22 -9.42 -32.79
CA SER A 174 -11.36 -8.14 -33.49
C SER A 174 -10.87 -6.96 -32.64
N LEU A 175 -11.13 -6.99 -31.33
CA LEU A 175 -10.66 -5.99 -30.38
C LEU A 175 -9.14 -5.95 -30.30
N VAL A 176 -8.48 -7.10 -30.19
CA VAL A 176 -7.02 -7.20 -30.14
C VAL A 176 -6.40 -6.72 -31.44
N ARG A 177 -7.01 -7.04 -32.58
CA ARG A 177 -6.57 -6.55 -33.89
C ARG A 177 -6.64 -5.02 -33.97
N GLY A 178 -7.82 -4.46 -33.66
CA GLY A 178 -8.02 -3.01 -33.67
C GLY A 178 -7.18 -2.28 -32.62
N LEU A 179 -6.93 -2.90 -31.46
CA LEU A 179 -6.06 -2.32 -30.42
C LEU A 179 -4.61 -2.26 -30.87
N LYS A 180 -4.11 -3.29 -31.58
CA LYS A 180 -2.78 -3.27 -32.18
C LYS A 180 -2.67 -2.14 -33.20
N GLU A 181 -3.61 -2.07 -34.14
CA GLU A 181 -3.61 -1.03 -35.19
C GLU A 181 -3.67 0.38 -34.59
N ALA A 182 -4.54 0.59 -33.59
CA ALA A 182 -4.63 1.85 -32.86
C ALA A 182 -3.31 2.22 -32.17
N LEU A 183 -2.65 1.26 -31.50
CA LEU A 183 -1.37 1.49 -30.82
C LEU A 183 -0.23 1.73 -31.81
N ASP A 184 -0.21 1.04 -32.95
CA ASP A 184 0.79 1.26 -34.01
C ASP A 184 0.70 2.70 -34.55
N LEU A 185 -0.52 3.18 -34.84
CA LEU A 185 -0.75 4.55 -35.30
C LEU A 185 -0.40 5.59 -34.24
N LEU A 186 -0.84 5.38 -33.00
CA LEU A 186 -0.57 6.34 -31.92
C LEU A 186 0.91 6.35 -31.53
N ALA A 187 1.65 5.25 -31.67
CA ALA A 187 3.08 5.21 -31.34
C ALA A 187 3.94 6.09 -32.28
N GLU A 188 3.45 6.39 -33.48
CA GLU A 188 4.11 7.35 -34.39
C GLU A 188 3.90 8.80 -33.92
N GLU A 189 2.80 9.07 -33.22
CA GLU A 189 2.48 10.35 -32.61
C GLU A 189 3.18 10.46 -31.24
N ALA A 190 3.94 11.54 -30.99
CA ALA A 190 4.50 11.79 -29.66
C ALA A 190 3.41 12.38 -28.74
N LEU A 191 2.87 11.56 -27.84
CA LEU A 191 1.80 11.96 -26.91
C LEU A 191 2.35 12.33 -25.54
N ASP A 192 1.86 13.42 -24.97
CA ASP A 192 2.14 13.78 -23.57
C ASP A 192 1.29 12.98 -22.57
N ALA A 193 1.56 13.15 -21.28
CA ALA A 193 0.88 12.40 -20.23
C ALA A 193 -0.60 12.77 -20.06
N ALA A 194 -1.00 14.01 -20.36
CA ALA A 194 -2.40 14.45 -20.25
C ALA A 194 -3.23 13.88 -21.41
N GLU A 195 -2.65 13.82 -22.60
CA GLU A 195 -3.26 13.21 -23.79
C GLU A 195 -3.48 11.70 -23.61
N GLN A 196 -2.57 11.01 -22.91
CA GLN A 196 -2.70 9.58 -22.62
C GLN A 196 -3.84 9.22 -21.66
N GLU A 197 -4.39 10.19 -20.91
CA GLU A 197 -5.49 9.96 -19.97
C GLU A 197 -6.87 10.28 -20.59
N ASP A 198 -6.92 11.01 -21.71
CA ASP A 198 -8.16 11.42 -22.37
C ASP A 198 -8.54 10.46 -23.51
N VAL A 199 -9.34 9.46 -23.18
CA VAL A 199 -9.81 8.45 -24.16
C VAL A 199 -10.54 9.05 -25.36
N GLU A 200 -11.32 10.11 -25.18
CA GLU A 200 -12.10 10.68 -26.27
C GLU A 200 -11.21 11.54 -27.19
N ALA A 201 -10.20 12.21 -26.64
CA ALA A 201 -9.18 12.89 -27.45
C ALA A 201 -8.34 11.89 -28.27
N LEU A 202 -7.96 10.75 -27.68
CA LEU A 202 -7.23 9.69 -28.39
C LEU A 202 -8.07 9.07 -29.53
N VAL A 203 -9.38 8.83 -29.28
CA VAL A 203 -10.32 8.35 -30.29
C VAL A 203 -10.44 9.37 -31.43
N ALA A 204 -10.68 10.64 -31.13
CA ALA A 204 -10.78 11.69 -32.15
C ALA A 204 -9.50 11.82 -32.99
N ARG A 205 -8.33 11.62 -32.36
CA ARG A 205 -7.05 11.62 -33.07
C ARG A 205 -6.91 10.42 -34.01
N LEU A 206 -7.28 9.22 -33.56
CA LEU A 206 -7.30 8.03 -34.40
C LEU A 206 -8.24 8.20 -35.60
N GLU A 207 -9.44 8.75 -35.39
CA GLU A 207 -10.38 9.05 -36.47
C GLU A 207 -9.78 10.05 -37.48
N ALA A 208 -9.07 11.08 -37.00
CA ALA A 208 -8.35 12.03 -37.86
C ALA A 208 -7.21 11.37 -38.66
N LEU A 209 -6.60 10.30 -38.12
CA LEU A 209 -5.62 9.44 -38.80
C LEU A 209 -6.28 8.39 -39.71
N GLY A 210 -7.61 8.39 -39.83
CA GLY A 210 -8.36 7.48 -40.69
C GLY A 210 -8.68 6.11 -40.07
N PHE A 211 -8.48 5.94 -38.76
CA PHE A 211 -8.84 4.72 -38.05
C PHE A 211 -10.28 4.78 -37.55
N TYR A 212 -11.13 3.90 -38.10
CA TYR A 212 -12.53 3.76 -37.72
C TYR A 212 -12.79 2.33 -37.24
N ALA A 213 -12.78 2.14 -35.92
CA ALA A 213 -12.99 0.82 -35.33
C ALA A 213 -14.46 0.41 -35.29
N GLU A 214 -14.69 -0.90 -35.33
CA GLU A 214 -15.99 -1.49 -34.99
C GLU A 214 -16.30 -1.32 -33.49
N GLU A 215 -17.59 -1.31 -33.14
CA GLU A 215 -18.01 -1.33 -31.74
C GLU A 215 -17.94 -2.75 -31.16
N PRO A 216 -17.39 -2.94 -29.94
CA PRO A 216 -16.93 -1.89 -29.03
C PRO A 216 -15.58 -1.29 -29.44
N HIS A 217 -15.44 0.04 -29.36
CA HIS A 217 -14.17 0.71 -29.71
C HIS A 217 -12.99 0.19 -28.85
N PRO A 218 -11.85 -0.25 -29.44
CA PRO A 218 -10.76 -0.91 -28.71
C PRO A 218 -10.15 -0.09 -27.57
N LEU A 219 -9.93 1.22 -27.78
CA LEU A 219 -9.45 2.10 -26.70
C LEU A 219 -10.48 2.29 -25.59
N ARG A 220 -11.74 2.58 -25.92
CA ARG A 220 -12.80 2.70 -24.90
C ARG A 220 -12.92 1.42 -24.08
N PHE A 221 -12.87 0.26 -24.72
CA PHE A 221 -12.81 -1.04 -24.05
C PHE A 221 -11.63 -1.13 -23.06
N LEU A 222 -10.42 -0.79 -23.51
CA LEU A 222 -9.22 -0.83 -22.68
C LEU A 222 -9.33 0.10 -21.45
N PHE A 223 -9.76 1.34 -21.65
CA PHE A 223 -9.94 2.33 -20.57
C PHE A 223 -11.03 1.91 -19.57
N HIS A 224 -12.10 1.26 -20.04
CA HIS A 224 -13.13 0.73 -19.17
C HIS A 224 -12.63 -0.43 -18.30
N ARG A 225 -11.79 -1.30 -18.85
CA ARG A 225 -11.16 -2.40 -18.10
C ARG A 225 -10.08 -1.89 -17.14
N SER A 226 -9.27 -0.93 -17.57
CA SER A 226 -8.23 -0.30 -16.76
C SER A 226 -7.80 1.04 -17.35
N PRO A 227 -8.09 2.17 -16.68
CA PRO A 227 -7.67 3.50 -17.13
C PRO A 227 -6.14 3.66 -17.28
N LYS A 228 -5.36 2.78 -16.64
CA LYS A 228 -3.88 2.83 -16.67
C LYS A 228 -3.25 1.91 -17.71
N ALA A 229 -4.03 0.98 -18.28
CA ALA A 229 -3.47 -0.02 -19.18
C ALA A 229 -3.02 0.58 -20.52
N PHE A 230 -3.63 1.67 -20.96
CA PHE A 230 -3.21 2.36 -22.19
C PHE A 230 -1.80 2.93 -22.07
N ALA A 231 -1.51 3.75 -21.05
CA ALA A 231 -0.18 4.32 -20.83
C ALA A 231 0.92 3.24 -20.77
N GLU A 232 0.64 2.12 -20.09
CA GLU A 232 1.57 0.99 -20.01
C GLU A 232 1.85 0.33 -21.37
N LEU A 233 0.81 0.16 -22.21
CA LEU A 233 0.95 -0.42 -23.54
C LEU A 233 1.58 0.56 -24.52
N TYR A 234 1.22 1.83 -24.45
CA TYR A 234 1.73 2.90 -25.31
C TYR A 234 3.24 3.05 -25.14
N ALA A 235 3.74 3.13 -23.90
CA ALA A 235 5.17 3.13 -23.62
C ALA A 235 5.85 1.85 -24.17
N GLU A 236 5.24 0.67 -23.95
CA GLU A 236 5.74 -0.59 -24.49
C GLU A 236 5.83 -0.60 -26.02
N TRP A 237 4.85 0.00 -26.70
CA TRP A 237 4.76 0.12 -28.17
C TRP A 237 5.79 1.08 -28.75
N ARG A 238 6.11 2.14 -28.03
CA ARG A 238 7.18 3.10 -28.35
C ARG A 238 8.59 2.52 -28.14
N GLY A 239 8.70 1.28 -27.67
CA GLY A 239 9.97 0.68 -27.26
C GLY A 239 10.54 1.31 -25.98
N GLU A 240 9.74 2.11 -25.28
CA GLU A 240 10.10 2.66 -23.98
C GLU A 240 10.05 1.51 -22.98
N LYS A 241 11.21 1.18 -22.39
CA LYS A 241 11.30 0.07 -21.44
C LYS A 241 10.31 0.31 -20.31
N LYS A 242 9.36 -0.62 -20.16
CA LYS A 242 8.46 -0.65 -19.00
C LYS A 242 9.26 -0.52 -17.71
N ALA A 243 8.94 0.52 -16.92
CA ALA A 243 9.12 0.45 -15.48
C ALA A 243 8.13 -0.60 -14.95
N THR A 244 8.58 -1.85 -14.89
CA THR A 244 7.82 -3.02 -14.39
C THR A 244 7.09 -2.70 -13.07
N PRO A 245 5.75 -2.80 -12.97
CA PRO A 245 5.11 -2.77 -11.66
C PRO A 245 5.11 -4.20 -11.10
N LEU A 246 6.06 -4.55 -10.21
CA LEU A 246 5.99 -5.64 -9.20
C LEU A 246 7.34 -5.95 -8.56
N ARG A 247 8.05 -4.93 -8.08
CA ARG A 247 9.15 -5.06 -7.14
C ARG A 247 9.09 -3.84 -6.25
N HIS A 248 9.28 -4.00 -4.95
CA HIS A 248 9.92 -2.89 -4.27
C HIS A 248 11.25 -2.72 -5.01
N PRO A 249 11.60 -1.57 -5.59
CA PRO A 249 12.82 -1.43 -6.41
C PRO A 249 14.07 -1.95 -5.67
N GLN A 250 13.98 -1.97 -4.34
CA GLN A 250 15.01 -2.38 -3.41
C GLN A 250 14.84 -3.80 -2.82
N VAL A 251 13.77 -4.57 -3.09
CA VAL A 251 13.61 -5.93 -2.53
C VAL A 251 12.97 -6.93 -3.50
N ARG A 252 13.65 -8.05 -3.69
CA ARG A 252 13.20 -9.28 -4.35
C ARG A 252 13.05 -10.39 -3.31
N VAL A 253 11.90 -11.05 -3.30
CA VAL A 253 11.63 -12.17 -2.40
C VAL A 253 11.80 -13.49 -3.13
N GLU A 254 12.50 -14.43 -2.51
CA GLU A 254 12.57 -15.84 -2.86
C GLU A 254 11.90 -16.63 -1.73
N VAL A 255 11.01 -17.57 -2.08
CA VAL A 255 10.31 -18.40 -1.09
C VAL A 255 11.04 -19.73 -0.99
N LEU A 256 11.66 -20.00 0.16
CA LEU A 256 12.40 -21.22 0.41
C LEU A 256 11.50 -22.36 0.94
N GLN A 257 10.51 -22.03 1.76
CA GLN A 257 9.57 -23.00 2.34
C GLN A 257 8.16 -22.39 2.46
N GLY A 258 7.12 -23.20 2.29
CA GLY A 258 5.72 -22.80 2.51
C GLY A 258 5.02 -22.15 1.30
N LYS A 259 5.53 -22.38 0.08
CA LYS A 259 4.93 -21.88 -1.17
C LYS A 259 3.47 -22.34 -1.36
N GLU A 260 3.16 -23.54 -0.88
CA GLU A 260 1.83 -24.14 -1.03
C GLU A 260 0.74 -23.36 -0.29
N VAL A 261 1.09 -22.74 0.85
CA VAL A 261 0.17 -22.02 1.74
C VAL A 261 0.19 -20.50 1.53
N LEU A 262 1.18 -19.99 0.79
CA LEU A 262 1.42 -18.56 0.60
C LEU A 262 0.60 -17.99 -0.57
N GLU A 263 -0.11 -16.89 -0.34
CA GLU A 263 -0.82 -16.12 -1.36
C GLU A 263 0.05 -14.95 -1.84
N ARG A 264 0.58 -14.16 -0.90
CA ARG A 264 1.33 -12.93 -1.20
C ARG A 264 2.35 -12.61 -0.11
N VAL A 265 3.47 -12.01 -0.51
CA VAL A 265 4.46 -11.42 0.40
C VAL A 265 4.57 -9.92 0.15
N LEU A 266 4.53 -9.14 1.23
CA LEU A 266 4.86 -7.73 1.26
C LEU A 266 6.16 -7.59 2.08
N PRO A 267 7.34 -7.50 1.45
CA PRO A 267 8.60 -7.45 2.19
C PRO A 267 8.80 -6.17 3.02
N GLN A 268 8.01 -5.14 2.74
CA GLN A 268 8.02 -3.86 3.42
C GLN A 268 6.59 -3.28 3.47
N ILE A 269 6.13 -2.83 4.64
CA ILE A 269 4.80 -2.23 4.83
C ILE A 269 4.79 -0.75 4.42
N ARG A 270 5.92 -0.04 4.56
CA ARG A 270 6.12 1.36 4.13
C ARG A 270 6.93 1.42 2.84
N ARG A 271 6.70 2.40 1.95
CA ARG A 271 7.46 2.54 0.69
C ARG A 271 8.68 3.46 0.82
N GLU A 272 9.42 3.30 1.93
CA GLU A 272 10.58 4.14 2.26
C GLU A 272 11.88 3.48 1.78
N VAL A 273 12.94 4.28 1.61
CA VAL A 273 14.25 3.78 1.22
C VAL A 273 14.84 2.85 2.28
N LEU A 274 15.40 1.72 1.85
CA LEU A 274 16.09 0.79 2.73
C LEU A 274 17.43 1.34 3.23
N VAL A 275 17.55 1.36 4.56
CA VAL A 275 18.74 1.76 5.30
C VAL A 275 19.38 0.52 5.91
N GLU A 276 20.68 0.35 5.74
CA GLU A 276 21.41 -0.79 6.33
C GLU A 276 21.22 -0.83 7.84
N GLY A 277 20.95 -2.03 8.38
CA GLY A 277 20.78 -2.24 9.81
C GLY A 277 19.44 -1.77 10.37
N ALA A 278 18.63 -0.99 9.67
CA ALA A 278 17.31 -0.55 10.14
C ALA A 278 16.31 -1.73 10.22
N LEU A 279 15.40 -1.68 11.19
CA LEU A 279 14.36 -2.71 11.31
C LEU A 279 13.24 -2.46 10.29
N VAL A 280 13.07 -3.41 9.38
CA VAL A 280 12.08 -3.36 8.31
C VAL A 280 10.94 -4.32 8.62
N TYR A 281 9.71 -3.81 8.59
CA TYR A 281 8.50 -4.62 8.80
C TYR A 281 7.92 -5.09 7.49
N GLY A 282 7.69 -6.40 7.37
CA GLY A 282 7.00 -7.04 6.27
C GLY A 282 5.75 -7.79 6.72
N GLN A 283 5.00 -8.32 5.76
CA GLN A 283 3.80 -9.11 5.98
C GLN A 283 3.73 -10.26 4.98
N VAL A 284 3.34 -11.45 5.45
CA VAL A 284 2.89 -12.56 4.60
C VAL A 284 1.38 -12.70 4.69
N ARG A 285 0.76 -12.98 3.55
CA ARG A 285 -0.67 -13.31 3.43
C ARG A 285 -0.80 -14.73 2.89
N LEU A 286 -1.60 -15.53 3.56
CA LEU A 286 -1.82 -16.95 3.24
C LEU A 286 -3.04 -17.12 2.37
N LYS A 287 -3.09 -18.23 1.62
CA LYS A 287 -4.26 -18.62 0.80
C LYS A 287 -5.54 -18.80 1.62
N SER A 288 -5.41 -19.05 2.93
CA SER A 288 -6.54 -19.11 3.87
C SER A 288 -7.13 -17.75 4.22
N GLY A 289 -6.53 -16.64 3.78
CA GLY A 289 -6.91 -15.28 4.13
C GLY A 289 -6.28 -14.74 5.42
N LEU A 290 -5.59 -15.57 6.19
CA LEU A 290 -4.82 -15.14 7.36
C LEU A 290 -3.55 -14.36 6.96
N PHE A 291 -3.09 -13.45 7.81
CA PHE A 291 -1.84 -12.74 7.63
C PHE A 291 -0.96 -12.75 8.88
N ARG A 292 0.35 -12.63 8.68
CA ARG A 292 1.36 -12.51 9.75
C ARG A 292 2.40 -11.46 9.38
N GLY A 293 2.76 -10.63 10.36
CA GLY A 293 3.89 -9.71 10.23
C GLY A 293 5.21 -10.45 10.41
N PHE A 294 6.26 -9.93 9.80
CA PHE A 294 7.64 -10.31 10.08
C PHE A 294 8.52 -9.07 10.10
N CYS A 295 9.72 -9.19 10.65
CA CYS A 295 10.72 -8.12 10.61
C CYS A 295 12.07 -8.66 10.17
N TRP A 296 12.87 -7.81 9.54
CA TRP A 296 14.20 -8.13 9.04
C TRP A 296 15.07 -6.87 9.01
N ARG A 297 16.37 -7.02 8.84
CA ARG A 297 17.31 -5.90 8.73
C ARG A 297 18.17 -6.09 7.48
N PRO A 298 18.12 -5.20 6.49
CA PRO A 298 18.99 -5.29 5.32
C PRO A 298 20.45 -5.12 5.77
N ARG A 299 21.33 -5.99 5.29
CA ARG A 299 22.78 -5.95 5.59
C ARG A 299 23.57 -5.93 4.30
N LEU A 300 24.72 -5.28 4.34
CA LEU A 300 25.65 -5.25 3.22
C LEU A 300 26.95 -5.94 3.65
N ASP A 301 27.73 -6.41 2.67
CA ASP A 301 29.09 -6.89 2.92
C ASP A 301 30.08 -5.72 3.07
N THR A 302 31.34 -6.08 3.30
CA THR A 302 32.45 -5.14 3.46
C THR A 302 32.67 -4.26 2.23
N GLU A 303 32.31 -4.77 1.04
CA GLU A 303 32.40 -4.09 -0.24
C GLU A 303 31.15 -3.25 -0.57
N GLY A 304 30.12 -3.29 0.27
CA GLY A 304 28.87 -2.55 0.05
C GLY A 304 27.80 -3.29 -0.74
N ASN A 305 28.00 -4.57 -1.05
CA ASN A 305 27.01 -5.37 -1.77
C ASN A 305 25.92 -5.93 -0.84
N PRO A 306 24.66 -6.03 -1.30
CA PRO A 306 23.58 -6.58 -0.50
C PRO A 306 23.73 -8.06 -0.13
N ILE A 307 23.51 -8.37 1.15
CA ILE A 307 23.46 -9.73 1.68
C ILE A 307 21.99 -10.19 1.71
N PRO A 308 21.62 -11.32 1.08
CA PRO A 308 20.27 -11.86 1.17
C PRO A 308 19.92 -12.29 2.61
N GLU A 309 18.76 -11.85 3.10
CA GLU A 309 18.31 -12.14 4.47
C GLU A 309 17.30 -13.27 4.52
N GLU A 310 17.48 -14.23 5.42
CA GLU A 310 16.51 -15.30 5.63
C GLU A 310 15.58 -15.00 6.81
N VAL A 311 14.28 -15.13 6.57
CA VAL A 311 13.25 -14.85 7.56
C VAL A 311 12.29 -16.03 7.64
N ALA A 312 12.16 -16.60 8.84
CA ALA A 312 11.15 -17.61 9.15
C ALA A 312 9.92 -16.95 9.80
N VAL A 313 8.76 -17.14 9.19
CA VAL A 313 7.48 -16.61 9.67
C VAL A 313 6.63 -17.75 10.22
N PRO A 314 6.42 -17.83 11.55
CA PRO A 314 5.66 -18.91 12.16
C PRO A 314 4.16 -18.78 11.84
N LEU A 315 3.57 -19.90 11.43
CA LEU A 315 2.14 -20.11 11.21
C LEU A 315 1.68 -21.18 12.20
N GLY A 316 0.43 -21.15 12.69
CA GLY A 316 0.00 -22.02 13.80
C GLY A 316 0.44 -23.50 13.70
N GLU A 317 0.36 -24.10 12.51
CA GLU A 317 0.78 -25.48 12.22
C GLU A 317 1.97 -25.59 11.23
N GLY A 318 2.81 -24.55 11.09
CA GLY A 318 3.96 -24.58 10.17
C GLY A 318 4.76 -23.29 10.11
N GLN A 319 5.57 -23.11 9.06
CA GLN A 319 6.29 -21.86 8.83
C GLN A 319 6.46 -21.57 7.34
N VAL A 320 6.59 -20.29 7.01
CA VAL A 320 7.05 -19.82 5.70
C VAL A 320 8.47 -19.32 5.86
N VAL A 321 9.40 -19.82 5.06
CA VAL A 321 10.80 -19.35 5.05
C VAL A 321 11.03 -18.57 3.77
N LEU A 322 11.48 -17.34 3.92
CA LEU A 322 11.74 -16.39 2.84
C LEU A 322 13.23 -16.07 2.79
N ARG A 323 13.77 -15.87 1.60
CA ARG A 323 15.05 -15.21 1.35
C ARG A 323 14.81 -13.87 0.66
N LEU A 324 15.17 -12.80 1.34
CA LEU A 324 14.96 -11.42 0.94
C LEU A 324 16.25 -10.90 0.32
N HIS A 325 16.28 -10.87 -1.01
CA HIS A 325 17.34 -10.23 -1.76
C HIS A 325 17.04 -8.74 -1.81
N HIS A 326 17.89 -7.92 -1.23
CA HIS A 326 17.67 -6.48 -1.28
C HIS A 326 18.71 -5.78 -2.13
N ARG A 327 18.42 -4.53 -2.43
CA ARG A 327 19.33 -3.54 -2.97
C ARG A 327 19.12 -2.34 -2.07
N ALA A 328 19.93 -2.19 -1.02
CA ALA A 328 19.84 -1.02 -0.16
C ALA A 328 20.34 0.19 -0.96
N TRP A 329 19.49 0.73 -1.85
CA TRP A 329 19.73 1.96 -2.61
C TRP A 329 19.38 3.13 -1.72
N GLY A 330 20.23 3.40 -0.74
CA GLY A 330 19.99 4.43 0.27
C GLY A 330 21.30 4.93 0.86
N VAL A 331 21.26 5.29 2.12
CA VAL A 331 22.44 5.67 2.89
C VAL A 331 22.79 4.59 3.92
N ARG A 332 24.08 4.38 4.15
CA ARG A 332 24.63 3.55 5.22
C ARG A 332 25.05 4.47 6.35
N PHE A 333 24.52 4.23 7.55
CA PHE A 333 24.90 4.94 8.76
C PHE A 333 25.94 4.14 9.52
N LEU A 334 27.10 4.73 9.78
CA LEU A 334 28.23 4.10 10.45
C LEU A 334 28.58 4.86 11.72
N ASP A 335 29.02 4.16 12.75
CA ASP A 335 29.66 4.77 13.92
C ASP A 335 31.13 5.14 13.64
N GLU A 336 31.81 5.73 14.62
CA GLU A 336 33.26 6.04 14.55
C GLU A 336 34.17 4.83 14.26
N ARG A 337 33.68 3.61 14.48
CA ARG A 337 34.43 2.36 14.24
C ARG A 337 34.10 1.76 12.88
N GLY A 338 33.26 2.42 12.09
CA GLY A 338 32.78 1.93 10.80
C GLY A 338 31.74 0.81 10.92
N GLN A 339 31.08 0.66 12.07
CA GLN A 339 30.02 -0.32 12.28
C GLN A 339 28.64 0.29 12.00
N VAL A 340 27.73 -0.51 11.47
CA VAL A 340 26.38 -0.05 11.10
C VAL A 340 25.58 0.36 12.34
N CYS A 341 25.02 1.56 12.30
CA CYS A 341 24.23 2.15 13.37
C CYS A 341 22.72 2.00 13.07
N PRO A 342 21.95 1.18 13.82
CA PRO A 342 20.51 1.02 13.62
C PRO A 342 19.65 2.08 14.34
N GLU A 343 20.24 2.79 15.30
CA GLU A 343 19.66 3.87 16.10
C GLU A 343 20.82 4.79 16.48
N TRP A 344 20.73 6.08 16.17
CA TRP A 344 21.76 7.05 16.55
C TRP A 344 21.43 7.75 17.86
N ARG A 345 22.44 7.92 18.71
CA ARG A 345 22.33 8.69 19.96
C ARG A 345 23.25 9.89 19.91
N PRO A 346 22.72 11.11 19.87
CA PRO A 346 23.57 12.28 19.91
C PRO A 346 24.33 12.39 21.25
N PRO A 347 25.57 12.89 21.26
CA PRO A 347 26.37 13.38 20.13
C PRO A 347 27.34 12.31 19.58
N GLU A 348 26.97 11.03 19.59
CA GLU A 348 27.85 9.97 19.08
C GLU A 348 28.26 10.29 17.62
N PRO A 349 29.52 10.06 17.24
CA PRO A 349 29.94 10.24 15.87
C PRO A 349 29.14 9.30 14.95
N LEU A 350 28.61 9.87 13.86
CA LEU A 350 27.83 9.15 12.86
C LEU A 350 28.30 9.56 11.46
N GLU A 351 28.80 8.60 10.70
CA GLU A 351 29.14 8.77 9.30
C GLU A 351 27.97 8.31 8.40
N VAL A 352 27.69 9.07 7.35
CA VAL A 352 26.65 8.76 6.37
C VAL A 352 27.30 8.53 5.02
N ARG A 353 27.25 7.29 4.53
CA ARG A 353 27.78 6.93 3.21
C ARG A 353 26.64 6.79 2.19
N PRO A 354 26.61 7.60 1.12
CA PRO A 354 25.68 7.41 0.02
C PRO A 354 26.05 6.14 -0.77
N LEU A 355 25.08 5.30 -1.11
CA LEU A 355 25.34 3.99 -1.75
C LEU A 355 25.13 3.99 -3.28
N VAL A 356 24.74 5.11 -3.90
CA VAL A 356 24.48 5.15 -5.35
C VAL A 356 25.01 6.42 -6.03
N ASP A 357 25.38 7.47 -5.30
CA ASP A 357 25.82 8.74 -5.92
C ASP A 357 26.72 9.56 -4.98
N GLU A 358 28.02 9.30 -5.00
CA GLU A 358 29.01 9.97 -4.13
C GLU A 358 29.16 11.48 -4.40
N GLY A 359 28.60 11.99 -5.50
CA GLY A 359 28.73 13.39 -5.93
C GLY A 359 27.50 14.29 -5.68
N THR A 360 26.38 13.73 -5.22
CA THR A 360 25.12 14.48 -5.10
C THR A 360 25.02 15.21 -3.74
N PRO A 361 24.73 16.53 -3.72
CA PRO A 361 24.56 17.28 -2.48
C PRO A 361 23.48 16.66 -1.58
N VAL A 362 23.83 16.44 -0.31
CA VAL A 362 22.91 15.94 0.71
C VAL A 362 22.68 16.98 1.82
N ARG A 363 21.54 16.87 2.48
CA ARG A 363 21.21 17.62 3.70
C ARG A 363 20.53 16.72 4.72
N PHE A 364 20.59 17.15 5.97
CA PHE A 364 20.09 16.45 7.14
C PHE A 364 19.02 17.27 7.83
N LEU A 365 17.97 16.62 8.32
CA LEU A 365 16.95 17.23 9.15
C LEU A 365 16.32 16.19 10.08
N LEU A 366 15.71 16.67 11.16
CA LEU A 366 14.89 15.83 12.03
C LEU A 366 13.44 15.81 11.52
N GLU A 367 12.80 14.64 11.55
CA GLU A 367 11.38 14.50 11.14
C GLU A 367 10.45 15.32 12.05
N GLY A 368 10.80 15.48 13.33
CA GLY A 368 10.10 16.32 14.31
C GLY A 368 10.17 17.83 14.05
N GLY A 369 11.04 18.27 13.14
CA GLY A 369 11.17 19.67 12.73
C GLY A 369 12.59 20.25 12.89
N GLY A 370 12.78 21.46 12.35
CA GLY A 370 14.08 22.15 12.30
C GLY A 370 14.47 22.49 10.87
N ASP A 371 15.36 23.48 10.72
CA ASP A 371 15.91 23.83 9.42
C ASP A 371 16.90 22.74 8.96
N PRO A 372 16.91 22.40 7.66
CA PRO A 372 17.85 21.41 7.14
C PRO A 372 19.28 21.95 7.17
N VAL A 373 20.22 21.08 7.49
CA VAL A 373 21.65 21.40 7.62
C VAL A 373 22.50 20.53 6.71
N GLU A 374 23.65 21.04 6.26
CA GLU A 374 24.56 20.29 5.38
C GLU A 374 25.51 19.34 6.14
N ARG A 375 25.67 19.54 7.44
CA ARG A 375 26.50 18.69 8.32
C ARG A 375 25.69 18.18 9.49
N LEU A 376 25.93 16.93 9.88
CA LEU A 376 25.23 16.30 11.00
C LEU A 376 25.46 17.05 12.32
N GLU A 377 26.66 17.59 12.51
CA GLU A 377 27.03 18.34 13.72
C GLU A 377 26.19 19.62 13.92
N ASP A 378 25.63 20.16 12.84
CA ASP A 378 24.85 21.39 12.86
C ASP A 378 23.36 21.14 13.19
N LEU A 379 22.94 19.88 13.35
CA LEU A 379 21.55 19.54 13.63
C LEU A 379 21.07 20.21 14.94
N PRO A 380 19.89 20.85 14.94
CA PRO A 380 19.35 21.48 16.14
C PRO A 380 18.73 20.42 17.07
N LEU A 381 19.59 19.64 17.72
CA LEU A 381 19.23 18.53 18.61
C LEU A 381 18.43 18.97 19.85
N GLU A 382 18.33 20.28 20.11
CA GLU A 382 17.46 20.85 21.14
C GLU A 382 15.96 20.67 20.85
N LEU A 383 15.57 20.35 19.60
CA LEU A 383 14.17 20.29 19.13
C LEU A 383 13.57 18.87 19.01
N GLY A 384 14.38 17.81 19.15
CA GLY A 384 13.91 16.46 18.86
C GLY A 384 13.02 15.88 19.95
N LEU A 385 11.83 15.40 19.56
CA LEU A 385 10.97 14.60 20.42
C LEU A 385 11.70 13.30 20.83
N PRO A 386 11.32 12.61 21.92
CA PRO A 386 11.97 11.37 22.37
C PRO A 386 11.92 10.23 21.34
N GLU A 387 11.02 10.35 20.37
CA GLU A 387 10.83 9.45 19.23
C GLU A 387 10.93 10.29 17.95
N ASP A 388 12.14 10.55 17.47
CA ASP A 388 12.41 11.28 16.23
C ASP A 388 13.23 10.43 15.24
N ALA A 389 13.33 10.88 14.00
CA ALA A 389 14.11 10.25 12.95
C ALA A 389 14.99 11.27 12.22
N LEU A 390 16.25 10.92 12.05
CA LEU A 390 17.19 11.62 11.18
C LEU A 390 16.85 11.29 9.74
N VAL A 391 16.44 12.31 8.99
CA VAL A 391 16.15 12.22 7.56
C VAL A 391 17.35 12.75 6.78
N VAL A 392 17.78 11.98 5.78
CA VAL A 392 18.79 12.40 4.80
C VAL A 392 18.09 12.64 3.48
N GLU A 393 18.28 13.81 2.90
CA GLU A 393 17.75 14.17 1.58
C GLU A 393 18.86 14.49 0.61
N ALA A 394 18.63 14.24 -0.68
CA ALA A 394 19.52 14.61 -1.77
C ALA A 394 18.84 15.57 -2.75
N LEU A 395 19.63 16.49 -3.28
CA LEU A 395 19.21 17.41 -4.33
C LEU A 395 19.16 16.65 -5.66
N VAL A 396 17.96 16.42 -6.20
CA VAL A 396 17.80 15.67 -7.47
C VAL A 396 17.66 16.58 -8.69
N PHE A 397 17.32 17.85 -8.50
CA PHE A 397 17.18 18.82 -9.58
C PHE A 397 17.28 20.25 -9.05
N GLY A 398 17.86 21.16 -9.83
CA GLY A 398 17.94 22.60 -9.49
C GLY A 398 19.17 22.97 -8.65
N SER A 399 19.07 24.09 -7.91
CA SER A 399 20.13 24.59 -7.02
C SER A 399 19.80 24.30 -5.56
N ARG A 400 20.78 24.45 -4.65
CA ARG A 400 20.59 24.16 -3.22
C ARG A 400 19.39 24.89 -2.60
N GLU A 401 19.15 26.14 -3.01
CA GLU A 401 18.10 27.01 -2.44
C GLU A 401 16.71 26.80 -3.08
N HIS A 402 16.66 26.36 -4.34
CA HIS A 402 15.40 26.32 -5.12
C HIS A 402 15.17 24.98 -5.84
N GLY A 403 15.87 23.94 -5.42
CA GLY A 403 15.82 22.64 -6.06
C GLY A 403 14.83 21.67 -5.43
N GLU A 404 14.62 20.57 -6.14
CA GLU A 404 13.84 19.43 -5.66
C GLU A 404 14.75 18.55 -4.79
N TRP A 405 14.38 18.42 -3.52
CA TRP A 405 15.05 17.55 -2.56
C TRP A 405 14.22 16.28 -2.37
N ARG A 406 14.89 15.12 -2.37
CA ARG A 406 14.23 13.82 -2.16
C ARG A 406 14.87 13.04 -1.02
N PRO A 407 14.08 12.38 -0.15
CA PRO A 407 14.60 11.59 0.95
C PRO A 407 15.35 10.35 0.43
N LEU A 408 16.58 10.18 0.89
CA LEU A 408 17.46 9.04 0.65
C LEU A 408 17.50 8.05 1.83
N GLY A 409 17.14 8.45 3.04
CA GLY A 409 17.14 7.53 4.17
C GLY A 409 16.59 8.13 5.45
N ARG A 410 16.23 7.24 6.37
CA ARG A 410 15.68 7.56 7.69
C ARG A 410 16.34 6.67 8.74
N LEU A 411 16.90 7.28 9.79
CA LEU A 411 17.49 6.58 10.92
C LEU A 411 16.79 7.00 12.21
N PRO A 412 16.26 6.07 13.03
CA PRO A 412 15.73 6.40 14.35
C PRO A 412 16.78 7.10 15.21
N VAL A 413 16.38 8.18 15.87
CA VAL A 413 17.23 8.93 16.79
C VAL A 413 16.71 8.72 18.20
N ARG A 414 17.61 8.37 19.11
CA ARG A 414 17.29 8.27 20.53
C ARG A 414 17.91 9.43 21.27
N LEU A 415 17.03 10.31 21.75
CA LEU A 415 17.39 11.41 22.62
C LEU A 415 17.13 11.01 24.07
N GLU A 416 18.18 10.98 24.89
CA GLU A 416 18.02 10.79 26.32
C GLU A 416 17.88 12.14 27.01
N ALA A 417 16.69 12.40 27.57
CA ALA A 417 16.48 13.61 28.34
C ALA A 417 17.44 13.68 29.53
N ARG A 418 18.13 14.81 29.65
CA ARG A 418 19.02 15.15 30.76
C ARG A 418 18.56 16.43 31.42
N LEU A 419 18.79 16.54 32.71
CA LEU A 419 18.52 17.73 33.50
C LEU A 419 19.86 18.32 33.92
N GLU A 420 20.15 19.52 33.46
CA GLU A 420 21.29 20.29 33.92
C GLU A 420 20.88 21.14 35.11
N GLU A 421 21.71 21.09 36.15
CA GLU A 421 21.51 21.79 37.41
C GLU A 421 22.66 22.77 37.61
N ARG A 422 22.36 24.08 37.66
CA ARG A 422 23.33 25.11 38.00
C ARG A 422 22.89 25.85 39.25
N LEU A 423 23.69 25.74 40.30
CA LEU A 423 23.44 26.43 41.55
C LEU A 423 24.16 27.78 41.57
N SER A 424 23.41 28.88 41.57
CA SER A 424 23.93 30.23 41.81
C SER A 424 23.80 30.60 43.29
N GLU A 425 24.30 31.77 43.69
CA GLU A 425 24.14 32.26 45.08
C GLU A 425 22.66 32.45 45.47
N THR A 426 21.80 32.73 44.49
CA THR A 426 20.41 33.17 44.71
C THR A 426 19.37 32.18 44.21
N ALA A 427 19.71 31.26 43.30
CA ALA A 427 18.77 30.32 42.70
C ALA A 427 19.42 28.98 42.32
N LEU A 428 18.57 27.97 42.13
CA LEU A 428 18.88 26.79 41.34
C LEU A 428 18.27 26.97 39.96
N GLU A 429 19.12 27.04 38.96
CA GLU A 429 18.75 27.07 37.55
C GLU A 429 18.71 25.63 37.03
N LEU A 430 17.59 25.28 36.41
CA LEU A 430 17.33 23.99 35.82
C LEU A 430 17.08 24.17 34.33
N GLU A 431 17.72 23.35 33.52
CA GLU A 431 17.47 23.27 32.08
C GLU A 431 17.35 21.79 31.67
N VAL A 432 16.25 21.44 31.01
CA VAL A 432 16.12 20.11 30.40
C VAL A 432 16.60 20.15 28.96
N PHE A 433 17.35 19.13 28.57
CA PHE A 433 17.81 18.89 27.20
C PHE A 433 17.29 17.54 26.71
N PRO A 434 16.66 17.44 25.52
CA PRO A 434 16.29 18.55 24.62
C PRO A 434 15.28 19.51 25.27
N ARG A 435 15.19 20.75 24.77
CA ARG A 435 14.31 21.76 25.38
C ARG A 435 12.86 21.39 25.12
N GLY A 436 12.06 21.45 26.17
CA GLY A 436 10.63 21.18 26.12
C GLY A 436 9.98 21.43 27.47
N PRO A 437 8.65 21.33 27.57
CA PRO A 437 7.93 21.67 28.80
C PRO A 437 8.48 20.92 30.02
N LEU A 438 8.89 21.67 31.03
CA LEU A 438 9.40 21.17 32.29
C LEU A 438 8.39 21.46 33.41
N GLU A 439 8.06 20.46 34.20
CA GLU A 439 7.17 20.58 35.35
C GLU A 439 7.98 20.42 36.65
N THR A 440 7.76 21.31 37.62
CA THR A 440 8.34 21.18 38.96
C THR A 440 7.23 21.02 40.00
N VAL A 441 7.46 20.11 40.95
CA VAL A 441 6.56 19.82 42.06
C VAL A 441 7.36 19.91 43.36
N TRP A 442 6.99 20.83 44.24
CA TRP A 442 7.65 21.01 45.53
C TRP A 442 7.19 19.93 46.51
N LEU A 443 8.10 19.04 46.89
CA LEU A 443 7.83 17.94 47.80
C LEU A 443 7.99 18.33 49.27
N ALA A 444 9.01 19.13 49.60
CA ALA A 444 9.28 19.56 50.97
C ALA A 444 10.06 20.90 51.01
N PRO A 445 9.56 21.95 51.68
CA PRO A 445 8.18 22.09 52.12
C PRO A 445 7.21 21.98 50.94
N ALA A 446 6.01 21.44 51.17
CA ALA A 446 5.00 21.28 50.13
C ALA A 446 4.67 22.65 49.52
N GLY A 447 4.64 22.71 48.19
CA GLY A 447 4.50 23.98 47.47
C GLY A 447 3.80 23.82 46.12
N PRO A 448 3.74 24.89 45.33
CA PRO A 448 2.98 24.91 44.09
C PRO A 448 3.61 24.01 43.04
N LYS A 449 2.75 23.41 42.21
CA LYS A 449 3.14 22.83 40.92
C LYS A 449 3.36 23.97 39.93
N GLN A 450 4.49 23.98 39.25
CA GLN A 450 4.81 24.98 38.24
C GLN A 450 5.21 24.31 36.93
N THR A 451 4.84 24.93 35.80
CA THR A 451 5.18 24.44 34.47
C THR A 451 5.91 25.53 33.71
N PHE A 452 7.03 25.16 33.10
CA PHE A 452 7.94 26.00 32.38
C PHE A 452 7.97 25.54 30.91
N PRO A 453 7.24 26.20 30.00
CA PRO A 453 7.08 25.76 28.61
C PRO A 453 8.41 25.64 27.84
N GLU A 454 9.36 26.52 28.16
CA GLU A 454 10.67 26.62 27.49
C GLU A 454 11.71 25.64 28.04
N GLY A 455 11.34 24.79 29.02
CA GLY A 455 12.26 23.80 29.61
C GLY A 455 13.30 24.36 30.57
N ARG A 456 13.14 25.63 30.98
CA ARG A 456 14.00 26.33 31.93
C ARG A 456 13.24 26.74 33.17
N ALA A 457 13.72 26.35 34.34
CA ALA A 457 13.17 26.80 35.62
C ALA A 457 14.25 27.47 36.46
N CYS A 458 13.90 28.61 37.05
CA CYS A 458 14.71 29.28 38.04
C CYS A 458 14.01 29.17 39.39
N ILE A 459 14.60 28.37 40.28
CA ILE A 459 14.03 28.07 41.59
C ILE A 459 14.79 28.87 42.64
N PRO A 460 14.18 29.88 43.29
CA PRO A 460 14.87 30.74 44.23
C PRO A 460 15.34 29.96 45.46
N ARG A 461 16.55 30.26 45.94
CA ARG A 461 17.10 29.66 47.17
C ARG A 461 16.50 30.36 48.39
N GLY A 462 15.85 29.57 49.23
CA GLY A 462 15.34 30.04 50.52
C GLY A 462 16.37 29.97 51.65
N LEU A 463 15.93 30.31 52.86
CA LEU A 463 16.70 30.11 54.11
C LEU A 463 16.73 28.64 54.56
N TRP A 464 15.84 27.80 54.01
CA TRP A 464 15.70 26.38 54.31
C TRP A 464 15.92 25.54 53.04
N PRO A 465 16.37 24.27 53.17
CA PRO A 465 16.52 23.39 52.03
C PRO A 465 15.15 23.02 51.45
N VAL A 466 15.11 22.80 50.13
CA VAL A 466 13.88 22.45 49.41
C VAL A 466 14.08 21.17 48.62
N LYS A 467 13.17 20.21 48.74
CA LYS A 467 13.09 19.03 47.86
C LYS A 467 12.04 19.27 46.78
N ILE A 468 12.44 19.11 45.52
CA ILE A 468 11.58 19.25 44.34
C ILE A 468 11.65 17.99 43.49
N LEU A 469 10.54 17.67 42.82
CA LEU A 469 10.45 16.67 41.77
C LEU A 469 10.29 17.39 40.44
N VAL A 470 11.22 17.17 39.53
CA VAL A 470 11.20 17.74 38.18
C VAL A 470 10.75 16.65 37.22
N LYS A 471 9.79 16.95 36.34
CA LYS A 471 9.27 16.03 35.32
C LYS A 471 9.36 16.65 33.94
N ALA A 472 9.95 15.93 33.01
CA ALA A 472 10.01 16.29 31.59
C ALA A 472 10.25 15.03 30.76
N TRP A 473 9.74 14.98 29.52
CA TRP A 473 9.98 13.87 28.58
C TRP A 473 9.73 12.47 29.16
N GLY A 474 8.69 12.30 29.98
CA GLY A 474 8.36 11.02 30.62
C GLY A 474 9.34 10.55 31.71
N ARG A 475 10.34 11.36 32.05
CA ARG A 475 11.30 11.13 33.15
C ARG A 475 10.99 12.01 34.35
N ALA A 476 11.50 11.60 35.52
CA ALA A 476 11.39 12.35 36.76
C ALA A 476 12.73 12.38 37.52
N TRP A 477 13.12 13.54 38.03
CA TRP A 477 14.33 13.77 38.81
C TRP A 477 13.97 14.38 40.16
N GLU A 478 14.48 13.80 41.25
CA GLU A 478 14.37 14.40 42.58
C GLU A 478 15.61 15.22 42.91
N ILE A 479 15.42 16.51 43.20
CA ILE A 479 16.52 17.43 43.50
C ILE A 479 16.34 18.03 44.89
N LEU A 480 17.44 18.14 45.63
CA LEU A 480 17.51 18.80 46.93
C LEU A 480 18.27 20.12 46.81
N VAL A 481 17.53 21.23 46.77
CA VAL A 481 18.03 22.60 46.67
C VAL A 481 18.59 23.07 48.01
N PRO A 482 19.86 23.52 48.10
CA PRO A 482 20.46 23.99 49.33
C PRO A 482 20.00 25.41 49.73
N PRO A 483 20.04 25.74 51.04
CA PRO A 483 19.76 27.09 51.54
C PRO A 483 20.71 28.13 50.95
N LYS A 484 20.28 29.38 50.84
CA LYS A 484 21.11 30.52 50.40
C LYS A 484 22.39 30.65 51.24
N GLY A 485 23.51 30.97 50.59
CA GLY A 485 24.82 31.16 51.25
C GLY A 485 25.63 29.89 51.53
N TRP A 486 25.07 28.70 51.26
CA TRP A 486 25.80 27.44 51.42
C TRP A 486 26.56 27.06 50.13
N PRO A 487 27.87 26.76 50.21
CA PRO A 487 28.65 26.31 49.06
C PRO A 487 28.25 24.89 48.62
N GLU A 488 28.19 24.68 47.31
CA GLU A 488 27.78 23.42 46.65
C GLU A 488 28.56 22.20 47.17
N LYS A 489 29.89 22.36 47.38
CA LYS A 489 30.78 21.30 47.88
C LYS A 489 30.46 20.87 49.32
N ALA A 490 29.93 21.76 50.15
CA ALA A 490 29.54 21.44 51.52
C ALA A 490 28.23 20.64 51.54
N TRP A 491 27.28 20.98 50.66
CA TRP A 491 25.99 20.29 50.56
C TRP A 491 26.12 18.88 49.98
N ARG A 492 26.90 18.70 48.90
CA ARG A 492 27.14 17.39 48.25
C ARG A 492 27.86 16.37 49.13
N ARG A 493 28.52 16.80 50.22
CA ARG A 493 29.18 15.92 51.20
C ARG A 493 28.23 15.31 52.25
N GLY A 494 26.91 15.45 52.06
CA GLY A 494 25.92 14.88 52.97
C GLY A 494 25.79 15.63 54.30
N LEU A 495 26.32 16.86 54.39
CA LEU A 495 26.20 17.71 55.57
C LEU A 495 24.82 18.39 55.68
N GLY A 496 23.90 18.09 54.76
CA GLY A 496 22.54 18.60 54.68
C GLY A 496 21.47 17.59 55.11
N LEU A 497 21.45 17.21 56.39
CA LEU A 497 20.43 16.39 57.07
C LEU A 497 20.23 14.94 56.56
N PRO A 498 19.81 14.00 57.45
CA PRO A 498 19.98 12.56 57.25
C PRO A 498 19.01 11.99 56.22
N ALA A 499 19.49 10.96 55.52
CA ALA A 499 18.68 10.09 54.67
C ALA A 499 17.45 9.57 55.44
N VAL A 500 16.26 9.85 54.92
CA VAL A 500 15.05 9.09 55.24
C VAL A 500 14.50 8.57 53.92
N GLY A 501 14.56 7.25 53.76
CA GLY A 501 13.90 6.51 52.68
C GLY A 501 14.80 6.13 51.52
N ALA A 502 15.70 5.16 51.77
CA ALA A 502 16.14 4.29 50.69
C ALA A 502 14.92 3.57 50.11
N ASN A 503 14.61 3.81 48.83
CA ASN A 503 14.07 2.75 48.00
C ASN A 503 15.04 2.53 46.85
N LYS A 504 15.83 1.47 47.03
CA LYS A 504 16.55 0.78 45.97
C LYS A 504 15.52 0.38 44.90
N LEU A 505 15.76 0.78 43.66
CA LEU A 505 15.60 -0.15 42.54
C LEU A 505 16.92 -0.12 41.77
N GLY A 506 17.54 -1.30 41.73
CA GLY A 506 18.96 -1.48 41.48
C GLY A 506 19.40 -1.09 40.07
N ASN A 507 20.42 -0.23 40.02
CA ASN A 507 21.42 -0.31 38.96
C ASN A 507 22.59 -1.12 39.50
N ASN A 508 22.86 -2.24 38.86
CA ASN A 508 24.05 -3.05 39.04
C ASN A 508 25.17 -2.39 38.22
N PRO A 509 26.25 -1.85 38.81
CA PRO A 509 27.34 -1.30 38.02
C PRO A 509 28.43 -2.35 37.82
N SER A 510 28.86 -2.49 36.57
CA SER A 510 30.20 -2.91 36.12
C SER A 510 30.69 -4.34 36.43
N ARG A 511 31.29 -4.99 35.43
CA ARG A 511 32.73 -5.36 35.36
C ARG A 511 32.97 -6.18 34.07
N PHE A 512 33.66 -5.61 33.09
CA PHE A 512 35.12 -5.70 32.81
C PHE A 512 35.49 -6.85 31.87
N HIS A 513 36.30 -6.48 30.88
CA HIS A 513 37.07 -7.30 29.95
C HIS A 513 37.61 -8.62 30.51
N LEU A 514 37.42 -9.68 29.73
CA LEU A 514 38.50 -10.40 29.07
C LEU A 514 38.26 -10.35 27.56
#